data_AF-A0A958GTU8-F1
#
_entry.id   AF-A0A958GTU8-F1
#
_cell.length_a   1.000
_cell.length_b   1.000
_cell.length_c   1.000
_cell.angle_alpha   90.00
_cell.angle_beta   90.00
_cell.angle_gamma   90.00
#
_symmetry.space_group_name_H-M   'P 1'
#
loop_
_entity.id
_entity.type
_entity.pdbx_description
1 polymer ?
#
loop_
_entity_poly.entity_id
_entity_poly.type
_entity_poly.pdbx_seq_one_letter_code
_entity_poly.pdbx_strand_id
1 'polypeptide(L)'
;MVARQIMAAGPVEALQSDAVALDEERIVAELARLGVSYLSHQTAISETANEAPVELVDLLVAVVRQPSARVRAATIALFLAQPSSWKSVERAQTQLRPKHRLTLSLFYSAAVQLQRLHGSALRTMLGPAWEPLPDLFAEELGLHDVASPESRIAEIARIHRSRTGSYLNWEGTYRQAADRLLRQRALEAQWSQ
;
A
#
# COMPACT_ATOMS: atom_id res chain seq x y z
N MET A 1 -20.66 -57.06 4.83
CA MET A 1 -20.85 -56.36 3.55
C MET A 1 -21.12 -54.90 3.88
N VAL A 2 -20.06 -54.08 3.89
CA VAL A 2 -20.04 -52.74 4.51
C VAL A 2 -20.38 -51.69 3.46
N ALA A 3 -21.48 -50.94 3.69
CA ALA A 3 -21.89 -49.83 2.84
C ALA A 3 -20.94 -48.63 3.07
N ARG A 4 -20.31 -48.16 2.00
CA ARG A 4 -19.49 -46.93 1.96
C ARG A 4 -20.41 -45.72 1.93
N GLN A 5 -20.34 -44.90 2.97
CA GLN A 5 -20.91 -43.56 2.98
C GLN A 5 -19.96 -42.59 2.27
N ILE A 6 -20.38 -42.11 1.09
CA ILE A 6 -19.73 -41.02 0.37
C ILE A 6 -20.29 -39.72 0.97
N MET A 7 -19.51 -39.03 1.79
CA MET A 7 -19.81 -37.64 2.16
C MET A 7 -19.27 -36.72 1.09
N ALA A 8 -20.18 -36.10 0.35
CA ALA A 8 -19.89 -35.03 -0.59
C ALA A 8 -19.36 -33.81 0.17
N ALA A 9 -18.10 -33.46 -0.08
CA ALA A 9 -17.57 -32.14 0.23
C ALA A 9 -18.24 -31.15 -0.74
N GLY A 10 -19.22 -30.40 -0.25
CA GLY A 10 -19.78 -29.26 -0.99
C GLY A 10 -18.72 -28.18 -1.21
N PRO A 11 -18.77 -27.44 -2.32
CA PRO A 11 -17.79 -26.41 -2.63
C PRO A 11 -17.93 -25.23 -1.66
N VAL A 12 -16.85 -24.94 -0.94
CA VAL A 12 -16.68 -23.69 -0.19
C VAL A 12 -16.25 -22.63 -1.21
N GLU A 13 -17.19 -22.18 -2.03
CA GLU A 13 -16.94 -21.16 -3.06
C GLU A 13 -17.76 -19.90 -2.75
N ALA A 14 -17.01 -18.81 -2.53
CA ALA A 14 -17.45 -17.42 -2.64
C ALA A 14 -18.47 -16.87 -1.63
N LEU A 15 -17.98 -16.54 -0.42
CA LEU A 15 -18.33 -15.23 0.16
C LEU A 15 -17.38 -14.19 -0.44
N GLN A 16 -17.56 -13.91 -1.74
CA GLN A 16 -17.02 -12.70 -2.34
C GLN A 16 -17.82 -11.56 -1.75
N SER A 17 -17.21 -10.81 -0.85
CA SER A 17 -17.71 -9.50 -0.46
C SER A 17 -17.91 -8.68 -1.73
N ASP A 18 -19.17 -8.31 -2.01
CA ASP A 18 -19.60 -7.28 -2.96
C ASP A 18 -19.13 -5.89 -2.47
N ALA A 19 -17.85 -5.77 -2.14
CA ALA A 19 -17.23 -4.46 -2.04
C ALA A 19 -17.22 -3.89 -3.46
N VAL A 20 -18.02 -2.84 -3.66
CA VAL A 20 -18.07 -2.05 -4.90
C VAL A 20 -16.64 -1.89 -5.40
N ALA A 21 -16.36 -2.46 -6.59
CA ALA A 21 -15.04 -2.37 -7.17
C ALA A 21 -14.77 -0.90 -7.51
N LEU A 22 -13.99 -0.23 -6.68
CA LEU A 22 -13.57 1.15 -6.92
C LEU A 22 -12.77 1.18 -8.21
N ASP A 23 -13.17 2.04 -9.14
CA ASP A 23 -12.40 2.30 -10.35
C ASP A 23 -11.12 3.08 -10.02
N GLU A 24 -10.22 3.20 -11.01
CA GLU A 24 -8.93 3.86 -10.83
C GLU A 24 -9.11 5.35 -10.46
N GLU A 25 -10.09 6.03 -11.04
CA GLU A 25 -10.34 7.45 -10.81
C GLU A 25 -10.77 7.72 -9.37
N ARG A 26 -11.72 6.93 -8.85
CA ARG A 26 -12.16 6.99 -7.45
C ARG A 26 -11.02 6.73 -6.49
N ILE A 27 -10.17 5.75 -6.79
CA ILE A 27 -8.98 5.45 -5.97
C ILE A 27 -7.99 6.61 -5.97
N VAL A 28 -7.71 7.19 -7.14
CA VAL A 28 -6.78 8.33 -7.26
C VAL A 28 -7.34 9.55 -6.51
N ALA A 29 -8.64 9.79 -6.58
CA ALA A 29 -9.30 10.87 -5.82
C ALA A 29 -9.18 10.66 -4.30
N GLU A 30 -9.42 9.45 -3.80
CA GLU A 30 -9.29 9.15 -2.37
C GLU A 30 -7.83 9.21 -1.89
N LEU A 31 -6.88 8.73 -2.71
CA LEU A 31 -5.46 8.90 -2.44
C LEU A 31 -5.08 10.38 -2.33
N ALA A 32 -5.58 11.21 -3.24
CA ALA A 32 -5.35 12.66 -3.21
C ALA A 32 -5.93 13.31 -1.95
N ARG A 33 -7.15 12.93 -1.54
CA ARG A 33 -7.79 13.39 -0.30
C ARG A 33 -6.95 13.04 0.94
N LEU A 34 -6.26 11.91 0.91
CA LEU A 34 -5.35 11.46 1.97
C LEU A 34 -3.91 12.02 1.84
N GLY A 35 -3.66 12.89 0.85
CA GLY A 35 -2.39 13.59 0.68
C GLY A 35 -1.44 13.02 -0.36
N VAL A 36 -1.90 12.06 -1.18
CA VAL A 36 -1.14 11.44 -2.27
C VAL A 36 -1.74 11.89 -3.61
N SER A 37 -1.42 13.10 -4.04
CA SER A 37 -2.04 13.76 -5.20
C SER A 37 -1.19 13.72 -6.49
N TYR A 38 0.05 13.24 -6.44
CA TYR A 38 0.92 13.15 -7.62
C TYR A 38 0.41 12.20 -8.73
N LEU A 39 -0.63 11.42 -8.46
CA LEU A 39 -1.29 10.58 -9.45
C LEU A 39 -2.43 11.30 -10.18
N SER A 40 -2.99 12.34 -9.58
CA SER A 40 -4.15 13.05 -10.08
C SER A 40 -3.77 13.93 -11.27
N HIS A 41 -4.54 13.79 -12.35
CA HIS A 41 -4.60 14.82 -13.38
C HIS A 41 -5.53 15.93 -12.89
N GLN A 42 -5.16 17.21 -13.06
CA GLN A 42 -5.89 18.37 -12.50
C GLN A 42 -7.40 18.39 -12.85
N THR A 43 -7.80 17.69 -13.91
CA THR A 43 -9.18 17.65 -14.41
C THR A 43 -10.10 16.67 -13.66
N ALA A 44 -9.57 15.59 -13.09
CA ALA A 44 -10.37 14.49 -12.51
C ALA A 44 -10.87 14.77 -11.07
N ILE A 45 -10.23 15.69 -10.36
CA ILE A 45 -10.53 15.92 -8.93
C ILE A 45 -11.94 16.52 -8.73
N SER A 46 -12.48 17.22 -9.74
CA SER A 46 -13.74 17.94 -9.62
C SER A 46 -15.00 17.07 -9.69
N GLU A 47 -14.96 15.92 -10.37
CA GLU A 47 -16.17 15.08 -10.56
C GLU A 47 -16.43 14.18 -9.35
N THR A 48 -15.38 13.64 -8.73
CA THR A 48 -15.49 12.70 -7.58
C THR A 48 -15.60 13.38 -6.21
N ALA A 49 -15.51 14.72 -6.15
CA ALA A 49 -15.44 15.48 -4.90
C ALA A 49 -16.71 15.39 -4.02
N ASN A 50 -17.85 15.01 -4.60
CA ASN A 50 -19.13 14.93 -3.89
C ASN A 50 -19.46 13.54 -3.33
N GLU A 51 -18.65 12.52 -3.60
CA GLU A 51 -18.90 11.16 -3.13
C GLU A 51 -18.37 10.94 -1.71
N ALA A 52 -19.07 10.10 -0.95
CA ALA A 52 -18.75 9.82 0.45
C ALA A 52 -17.35 9.19 0.62
N PRO A 53 -16.56 9.63 1.62
CA PRO A 53 -15.24 9.06 1.92
C PRO A 53 -15.22 7.53 1.92
N VAL A 54 -14.26 6.96 1.20
CA VAL A 54 -14.02 5.51 1.23
C VAL A 54 -13.32 5.12 2.53
N GLU A 55 -13.78 4.02 3.15
CA GLU A 55 -13.13 3.43 4.32
C GLU A 55 -11.71 2.98 3.99
N LEU A 56 -10.77 3.24 4.90
CA LEU A 56 -9.34 3.04 4.64
C LEU A 56 -8.97 1.59 4.33
N VAL A 57 -9.66 0.64 4.95
CA VAL A 57 -9.49 -0.81 4.67
C VAL A 57 -9.86 -1.11 3.21
N ASP A 58 -11.00 -0.57 2.75
CA ASP A 58 -11.51 -0.81 1.41
C ASP A 58 -10.63 -0.12 0.37
N LEU A 59 -10.11 1.08 0.67
CA LEU A 59 -9.13 1.77 -0.16
C LEU A 59 -7.83 0.95 -0.29
N LEU A 60 -7.26 0.44 0.82
CA LEU A 60 -6.05 -0.39 0.77
C LEU A 60 -6.26 -1.65 -0.08
N VAL A 61 -7.40 -2.33 0.10
CA VAL A 61 -7.79 -3.49 -0.70
C VAL A 61 -7.90 -3.13 -2.18
N ALA A 62 -8.57 -2.03 -2.50
CA ALA A 62 -8.78 -1.58 -3.87
C ALA A 62 -7.46 -1.18 -4.55
N VAL A 63 -6.64 -0.35 -3.89
CA VAL A 63 -5.34 0.12 -4.42
C VAL A 63 -4.43 -1.05 -4.77
N VAL A 64 -4.28 -2.04 -3.88
CA VAL A 64 -3.38 -3.19 -4.12
C VAL A 64 -3.89 -4.11 -5.23
N ARG A 65 -5.21 -4.15 -5.46
CA ARG A 65 -5.84 -4.92 -6.55
C ARG A 65 -5.75 -4.23 -7.91
N GLN A 66 -5.39 -2.96 -7.97
CA GLN A 66 -5.36 -2.22 -9.24
C GLN A 66 -4.40 -2.85 -10.25
N PRO A 67 -4.76 -2.93 -11.55
CA PRO A 67 -3.86 -3.44 -12.59
C PRO A 67 -2.67 -2.49 -12.84
N SER A 68 -2.87 -1.19 -12.63
CA SER A 68 -1.83 -0.16 -12.76
C SER A 68 -0.76 -0.32 -11.68
N ALA A 69 0.48 -0.67 -12.07
CA ALA A 69 1.61 -0.77 -11.14
C ALA A 69 1.90 0.55 -10.42
N ARG A 70 1.70 1.67 -11.13
CA ARG A 70 1.84 3.02 -10.61
C ARG A 70 0.87 3.28 -9.45
N VAL A 71 -0.40 2.90 -9.61
CA VAL A 71 -1.42 3.07 -8.57
C VAL A 71 -1.16 2.14 -7.39
N ARG A 72 -0.83 0.86 -7.65
CA ARG A 72 -0.45 -0.07 -6.58
C ARG A 72 0.72 0.47 -5.74
N ALA A 73 1.76 1.01 -6.37
CA ALA A 73 2.93 1.56 -5.66
C ALA A 73 2.58 2.78 -4.78
N ALA A 74 1.46 3.46 -5.05
CA ALA A 74 0.99 4.58 -4.22
C ALA A 74 0.59 4.16 -2.81
N THR A 75 0.34 2.87 -2.56
CA THR A 75 0.21 2.33 -1.20
C THR A 75 1.39 2.71 -0.32
N ILE A 76 2.61 2.76 -0.87
CA ILE A 76 3.80 3.19 -0.12
C ILE A 76 3.66 4.66 0.30
N ALA A 77 3.31 5.53 -0.64
CA ALA A 77 3.10 6.94 -0.36
C ALA A 77 1.93 7.17 0.60
N LEU A 78 0.87 6.36 0.54
CA LEU A 78 -0.25 6.42 1.48
C LEU A 78 0.21 6.17 2.93
N PHE A 79 1.00 5.12 3.17
CA PHE A 79 1.55 4.86 4.51
C PHE A 79 2.48 5.97 5.00
N LEU A 80 3.25 6.59 4.08
CA LEU A 80 4.13 7.71 4.44
C LEU A 80 3.35 9.00 4.69
N ALA A 81 2.24 9.23 3.99
CA ALA A 81 1.40 10.42 4.14
C ALA A 81 0.43 10.32 5.32
N GLN A 82 -0.05 9.12 5.63
CA GLN A 82 -0.99 8.80 6.70
C GLN A 82 -0.44 7.64 7.52
N PRO A 83 0.55 7.85 8.42
CA PRO A 83 1.16 6.75 9.15
C PRO A 83 0.14 5.87 9.90
N SER A 84 -0.91 6.48 10.47
CA SER A 84 -1.99 5.78 11.18
C SER A 84 -2.76 4.74 10.38
N SER A 85 -2.63 4.75 9.05
CA SER A 85 -3.19 3.72 8.16
C SER A 85 -2.62 2.33 8.41
N TRP A 86 -1.49 2.20 9.11
CA TRP A 86 -0.94 0.90 9.52
C TRP A 86 -1.96 0.05 10.29
N LYS A 87 -2.85 0.69 11.06
CA LYS A 87 -3.89 0.03 11.87
C LYS A 87 -4.92 -0.73 11.02
N SER A 88 -5.04 -0.39 9.74
CA SER A 88 -5.95 -1.04 8.80
C SER A 88 -5.29 -2.20 8.04
N VAL A 89 -3.98 -2.39 8.16
CA VAL A 89 -3.21 -3.37 7.36
C VAL A 89 -3.69 -4.79 7.62
N GLU A 90 -3.75 -5.23 8.88
CA GLU A 90 -4.15 -6.59 9.22
C GLU A 90 -5.58 -6.89 8.75
N ARG A 91 -6.51 -5.93 8.93
CA ARG A 91 -7.88 -6.08 8.45
C ARG A 91 -7.93 -6.16 6.93
N ALA A 92 -7.16 -5.33 6.21
CA ALA A 92 -7.07 -5.40 4.75
C ALA A 92 -6.49 -6.74 4.27
N GLN A 93 -5.50 -7.29 4.98
CA GLN A 93 -4.95 -8.61 4.65
C GLN A 93 -6.01 -9.70 4.64
N THR A 94 -6.95 -9.70 5.59
CA THR A 94 -7.99 -10.74 5.65
C THR A 94 -8.88 -10.77 4.39
N GLN A 95 -9.07 -9.63 3.73
CA GLN A 95 -9.90 -9.48 2.52
C GLN A 95 -9.15 -9.77 1.21
N LEU A 96 -7.81 -9.79 1.24
CA LEU A 96 -7.00 -9.94 0.04
C LEU A 96 -6.77 -11.41 -0.31
N ARG A 97 -6.64 -11.70 -1.62
CA ARG A 97 -6.12 -12.99 -2.12
C ARG A 97 -4.62 -13.08 -1.84
N PRO A 98 -4.02 -14.29 -1.74
CA PRO A 98 -2.60 -14.47 -1.38
C PRO A 98 -1.61 -13.60 -2.14
N LYS A 99 -1.77 -13.47 -3.48
CA LYS A 99 -0.92 -12.60 -4.31
C LYS A 99 -0.96 -11.12 -3.87
N HIS A 100 -2.15 -10.61 -3.59
CA HIS A 100 -2.33 -9.23 -3.16
C HIS A 100 -1.90 -9.04 -1.70
N ARG A 101 -2.08 -10.05 -0.83
CA ARG A 101 -1.57 -10.02 0.53
C ARG A 101 -0.07 -9.81 0.56
N LEU A 102 0.66 -10.62 -0.22
CA LEU A 102 2.10 -10.49 -0.38
C LEU A 102 2.48 -9.09 -0.89
N THR A 103 1.75 -8.58 -1.89
CA THR A 103 2.01 -7.23 -2.43
C THR A 103 1.85 -6.15 -1.35
N LEU A 104 0.79 -6.23 -0.54
CA LEU A 104 0.56 -5.32 0.58
C LEU A 104 1.68 -5.45 1.63
N SER A 105 2.07 -6.66 2.03
CA SER A 105 3.16 -6.88 3.00
C SER A 105 4.47 -6.27 2.53
N LEU A 106 4.82 -6.46 1.25
CA LEU A 106 6.07 -5.95 0.67
C LEU A 106 6.07 -4.42 0.57
N PHE A 107 4.97 -3.82 0.11
CA PHE A 107 4.86 -2.36 0.03
C PHE A 107 4.81 -1.71 1.40
N TYR A 108 4.09 -2.29 2.36
CA TYR A 108 4.10 -1.81 3.73
C TYR A 108 5.51 -1.86 4.32
N SER A 109 6.20 -3.00 4.18
CA SER A 109 7.56 -3.16 4.69
C SER A 109 8.54 -2.18 4.03
N ALA A 110 8.39 -1.93 2.73
CA ALA A 110 9.16 -0.89 2.04
C ALA A 110 8.86 0.50 2.61
N ALA A 111 7.59 0.82 2.88
CA ALA A 111 7.19 2.09 3.50
C ALA A 111 7.81 2.27 4.89
N VAL A 112 7.84 1.22 5.73
CA VAL A 112 8.52 1.26 7.05
C VAL A 112 9.99 1.67 6.89
N GLN A 113 10.72 1.05 5.96
CA GLN A 113 12.13 1.37 5.76
C GLN A 113 12.36 2.74 5.12
N LEU A 114 11.52 3.13 4.15
CA LEU A 114 11.55 4.46 3.56
C LEU A 114 11.24 5.55 4.59
N GLN A 115 10.34 5.28 5.53
CA GLN A 115 10.05 6.20 6.63
C GLN A 115 11.27 6.40 7.53
N ARG A 116 12.05 5.33 7.79
CA ARG A 116 13.30 5.42 8.54
C ARG A 116 14.35 6.25 7.79
N LEU A 117 14.50 6.03 6.47
CA LEU A 117 15.43 6.79 5.64
C LEU A 117 15.11 8.28 5.56
N HIS A 118 13.82 8.61 5.41
CA HIS A 118 13.35 9.99 5.22
C HIS A 118 12.77 10.59 6.51
N GLY A 119 13.12 10.04 7.68
CA GLY A 119 12.44 10.32 8.94
C GLY A 119 12.44 11.80 9.32
N SER A 120 13.55 12.53 9.09
CA SER A 120 13.62 13.97 9.36
C SER A 120 12.68 14.77 8.46
N ALA A 121 12.73 14.55 7.15
CA ALA A 121 11.88 15.23 6.17
C ALA A 121 10.39 14.95 6.43
N LEU A 122 10.03 13.68 6.70
CA LEU A 122 8.65 13.29 7.00
C LEU A 122 8.15 13.87 8.33
N ARG A 123 9.00 13.97 9.36
CA ARG A 123 8.65 14.62 10.63
C ARG A 123 8.31 16.08 10.44
N THR A 124 9.16 16.82 9.72
CA THR A 124 8.91 18.24 9.41
C THR A 124 7.63 18.41 8.61
N MET A 125 7.39 17.53 7.64
CA MET A 125 6.24 17.59 6.74
C MET A 125 4.91 17.26 7.42
N LEU A 126 4.87 16.23 8.27
CA LEU A 126 3.64 15.75 8.90
C LEU A 126 3.35 16.44 10.24
N GLY A 127 4.36 17.03 10.88
CA GLY A 127 4.22 17.69 12.17
C GLY A 127 3.59 16.77 13.21
N PRO A 128 2.49 17.17 13.88
CA PRO A 128 1.81 16.35 14.90
C PRO A 128 1.25 15.02 14.39
N ALA A 129 0.99 14.89 13.08
CA ALA A 129 0.48 13.65 12.49
C ALA A 129 1.59 12.61 12.27
N TRP A 130 2.85 12.95 12.53
CA TRP A 130 3.96 12.01 12.41
C TRP A 130 3.92 10.96 13.52
N GLU A 131 3.96 9.68 13.14
CA GLU A 131 4.24 8.57 14.03
C GLU A 131 5.08 7.50 13.31
N PRO A 132 5.91 6.72 14.03
CA PRO A 132 6.67 5.65 13.43
C PRO A 132 5.76 4.51 12.96
N LEU A 133 5.99 4.00 11.74
CA LEU A 133 5.34 2.80 11.24
C LEU A 133 5.92 1.56 11.95
N PRO A 134 5.08 0.70 12.56
CA PRO A 134 5.54 -0.53 13.19
C PRO A 134 6.00 -1.55 12.14
N ASP A 135 6.96 -2.39 12.49
CA ASP A 135 7.43 -3.45 11.59
C ASP A 135 6.55 -4.70 11.76
N LEU A 136 5.53 -4.84 10.91
CA LEU A 136 4.52 -5.91 11.00
C LEU A 136 4.94 -7.22 10.33
N PHE A 137 5.88 -7.17 9.37
CA PHE A 137 6.18 -8.30 8.49
C PHE A 137 7.68 -8.66 8.43
N ALA A 138 8.55 -8.07 9.28
CA ALA A 138 9.96 -8.42 9.29
C ALA A 138 10.22 -9.92 9.49
N GLU A 139 9.45 -10.59 10.34
CA GLU A 139 9.59 -12.02 10.59
C GLU A 139 9.13 -12.86 9.40
N GLU A 140 7.94 -12.58 8.88
CA GLU A 140 7.38 -13.27 7.70
C GLU A 140 8.31 -13.14 6.48
N LEU A 141 8.95 -11.98 6.32
CA LEU A 141 9.84 -11.68 5.20
C LEU A 141 11.31 -12.06 5.46
N GLY A 142 11.67 -12.52 6.65
CA GLY A 142 13.04 -12.91 6.99
C GLY A 142 14.04 -11.74 7.00
N LEU A 143 13.63 -10.56 7.49
CA LEU A 143 14.42 -9.31 7.44
C LEU A 143 15.28 -9.06 8.69
N HIS A 144 15.31 -9.98 9.66
CA HIS A 144 15.95 -9.75 10.97
C HIS A 144 17.45 -9.49 10.89
N ASP A 145 18.17 -10.19 10.02
CA ASP A 145 19.63 -10.12 9.91
C ASP A 145 20.13 -8.95 9.04
N VAL A 146 19.21 -8.16 8.49
CA VAL A 146 19.55 -7.05 7.60
C VAL A 146 19.65 -5.75 8.40
N ALA A 147 20.87 -5.25 8.53
CA ALA A 147 21.23 -4.21 9.50
C ALA A 147 20.74 -2.79 9.14
N SER A 148 20.80 -2.39 7.86
CA SER A 148 20.44 -1.03 7.44
C SER A 148 19.09 -0.95 6.72
N PRO A 149 18.36 0.17 6.81
CA PRO A 149 17.12 0.35 6.06
C PRO A 149 17.33 0.24 4.54
N GLU A 150 18.44 0.72 3.99
CA GLU A 150 18.78 0.59 2.57
C GLU A 150 18.92 -0.88 2.16
N SER A 151 19.68 -1.66 2.93
CA SER A 151 19.85 -3.08 2.66
C SER A 151 18.52 -3.83 2.81
N ARG A 152 17.66 -3.42 3.76
CA ARG A 152 16.31 -3.99 3.91
C ARG A 152 15.43 -3.69 2.70
N ILE A 153 15.49 -2.50 2.12
CA ILE A 153 14.75 -2.16 0.90
C ILE A 153 15.22 -3.03 -0.27
N ALA A 154 16.53 -3.19 -0.45
CA ALA A 154 17.10 -4.04 -1.48
C ALA A 154 16.65 -5.51 -1.30
N GLU A 155 16.63 -5.99 -0.07
CA GLU A 155 16.18 -7.35 0.26
C GLU A 155 14.66 -7.54 0.01
N ILE A 156 13.82 -6.58 0.42
CA ILE A 156 12.38 -6.58 0.11
C ILE A 156 12.16 -6.60 -1.42
N ALA A 157 12.94 -5.84 -2.19
CA ALA A 157 12.88 -5.85 -3.65
C ALA A 157 13.27 -7.21 -4.24
N ARG A 158 14.30 -7.87 -3.69
CA ARG A 158 14.72 -9.23 -4.06
C ARG A 158 13.61 -10.25 -3.79
N ILE A 159 12.98 -10.18 -2.61
CA ILE A 159 11.84 -11.04 -2.24
C ILE A 159 10.65 -10.78 -3.17
N HIS A 160 10.34 -9.52 -3.47
CA HIS A 160 9.24 -9.18 -4.40
C HIS A 160 9.48 -9.82 -5.76
N ARG A 161 10.68 -9.66 -6.32
CA ARG A 161 11.06 -10.28 -7.60
C ARG A 161 10.92 -11.80 -7.57
N SER A 162 11.48 -12.47 -6.56
CA SER A 162 11.47 -13.93 -6.49
C SER A 162 10.06 -14.50 -6.36
N ARG A 163 9.19 -13.85 -5.58
CA ARG A 163 7.83 -14.33 -5.31
C ARG A 163 6.83 -13.99 -6.42
N THR A 164 7.06 -12.94 -7.20
CA THR A 164 6.16 -12.54 -8.30
C THR A 164 6.63 -12.97 -9.67
N GLY A 165 7.91 -13.36 -9.82
CA GLY A 165 8.53 -13.64 -11.11
C GLY A 165 8.75 -12.40 -11.98
N SER A 166 8.50 -11.20 -11.45
CA SER A 166 8.61 -9.94 -12.18
C SER A 166 10.03 -9.39 -12.14
N TYR A 167 10.59 -9.09 -13.31
CA TYR A 167 11.96 -8.55 -13.48
C TYR A 167 12.04 -7.01 -13.32
N LEU A 168 11.01 -6.39 -12.75
CA LEU A 168 11.00 -4.95 -12.52
C LEU A 168 12.04 -4.52 -11.47
N ASN A 169 12.53 -3.28 -11.60
CA ASN A 169 13.33 -2.64 -10.56
C ASN A 169 12.41 -2.22 -9.40
N TRP A 170 12.10 -3.17 -8.52
CA TRP A 170 11.22 -2.94 -7.37
C TRP A 170 11.80 -1.94 -6.38
N GLU A 171 13.11 -1.97 -6.12
CA GLU A 171 13.75 -0.97 -5.25
C GLU A 171 13.53 0.45 -5.80
N GLY A 172 13.82 0.66 -7.09
CA GLY A 172 13.59 1.95 -7.73
C GLY A 172 12.13 2.37 -7.71
N THR A 173 11.20 1.41 -7.85
CA THR A 173 9.76 1.66 -7.76
C THR A 173 9.36 2.16 -6.38
N TYR A 174 9.89 1.55 -5.31
CA TYR A 174 9.59 1.94 -3.93
C TYR A 174 10.10 3.34 -3.62
N ARG A 175 11.37 3.61 -3.96
CA ARG A 175 12.01 4.91 -3.76
C ARG A 175 11.27 6.01 -4.52
N GLN A 176 10.92 5.74 -5.78
CA GLN A 176 10.18 6.70 -6.59
C GLN A 176 8.82 7.06 -5.99
N ALA A 177 8.11 6.12 -5.37
CA ALA A 177 6.84 6.42 -4.69
C ALA A 177 7.02 7.39 -3.51
N ALA A 178 8.07 7.20 -2.70
CA ALA A 178 8.42 8.12 -1.61
C ALA A 178 8.91 9.48 -2.12
N ASP A 179 9.83 9.50 -3.10
CA ASP A 179 10.38 10.72 -3.67
C ASP A 179 9.30 11.61 -4.29
N ARG A 180 8.32 11.01 -4.98
CA ARG A 180 7.17 11.74 -5.53
C ARG A 180 6.33 12.40 -4.46
N LEU A 181 6.04 11.69 -3.35
CA LEU A 181 5.33 12.26 -2.21
C LEU A 181 6.11 13.44 -1.60
N LEU A 182 7.40 13.25 -1.32
CA LEU A 182 8.24 14.29 -0.73
C LEU A 182 8.32 15.53 -1.62
N ARG A 183 8.48 15.34 -2.93
CA ARG A 183 8.51 16.44 -3.91
C ARG A 183 7.18 17.16 -3.99
N GLN A 184 6.07 16.43 -4.06
CA GLN A 184 4.72 17.01 -4.08
C GLN A 184 4.53 17.93 -2.86
N ARG A 185 4.90 17.45 -1.67
CA ARG A 185 4.75 18.19 -0.41
C ARG A 185 5.67 19.40 -0.31
N ALA A 186 6.89 19.30 -0.83
CA ALA A 186 7.81 20.43 -0.91
C ALA A 186 7.25 21.55 -1.80
N LEU A 187 6.61 21.21 -2.93
CA LEU A 187 5.97 22.19 -3.82
C LEU A 187 4.73 22.82 -3.18
N GLU A 188 3.88 22.03 -2.53
CA GLU A 188 2.70 22.53 -1.78
C GLU A 188 3.10 23.53 -0.68
N ALA A 189 4.19 23.24 0.04
CA ALA A 189 4.70 24.13 1.08
C ALA A 189 5.26 25.46 0.52
N GLN A 190 5.86 25.45 -0.68
CA GLN A 190 6.35 26.66 -1.34
C GLN A 190 5.24 27.60 -1.80
N TRP A 191 4.09 27.06 -2.20
CA TRP A 191 2.95 27.86 -2.68
C TRP A 191 2.01 28.34 -1.56
N SER A 192 2.18 27.82 -0.35
CA SER A 192 1.39 28.20 0.83
C SER A 192 2.04 29.32 1.66
N GLN A 193 3.21 29.83 1.23
CA GLN A 193 3.94 30.96 1.83
C GLN A 193 3.73 32.23 1.01
#